data_AF-A0A969VZB4-F1
#
_entry.id   AF-A0A969VZB4-F1
#
_cell.length_a   1.000
_cell.length_b   1.000
_cell.length_c   1.000
_cell.angle_alpha   90.00
_cell.angle_beta   90.00
_cell.angle_gamma   90.00
#
_symmetry.space_group_name_H-M   'P 1'
#
loop_
_entity.id
_entity.type
_entity.pdbx_description
1 polymer ?
#
loop_
_entity_poly.entity_id
_entity_poly.type
_entity_poly.pdbx_seq_one_letter_code
_entity_poly.pdbx_strand_id
1 'polypeptide(L)'
;MPVYHPVIEEGIRTALRDVGARLQIRPAADALYPSRIEPWSEYLTGVQGKASSFDPLAYWIAEAHARAIDVHVWFNPFRARHPDAKSPNSAKHIASVRPDLVRSYAGHLWLDPGEPEARAHSLRVIEDVLRRYDIDGVHFDDYFYPYPINDALDDGPGTKGTGEKKQVELPFPDDASWKTYCDETPEAERMTRELRWQHGLVMLSFTVLVYTGFALTYPESWWASPLLRWETQLGSAARCSRCSTGPIRRSIS
;
A
#
# COMPACT_ATOMS: atom_id res chain seq x y z
N MET A 1 -39.64 16.73 -7.93
CA MET A 1 -38.24 16.27 -7.73
C MET A 1 -38.04 15.09 -8.68
N PRO A 2 -37.02 15.08 -9.55
CA PRO A 2 -36.84 13.97 -10.47
C PRO A 2 -36.40 12.74 -9.68
N VAL A 3 -37.12 11.63 -9.88
CA VAL A 3 -36.83 10.34 -9.26
C VAL A 3 -35.71 9.69 -10.10
N TYR A 4 -34.47 9.72 -9.61
CA TYR A 4 -33.39 8.97 -10.23
C TYR A 4 -33.53 7.48 -9.90
N HIS A 5 -33.18 6.62 -10.87
CA HIS A 5 -33.24 5.16 -10.72
C HIS A 5 -32.25 4.71 -9.62
N PRO A 6 -32.60 3.75 -8.74
CA PRO A 6 -31.76 3.34 -7.59
C PRO A 6 -30.31 2.99 -7.97
N VAL A 7 -30.13 2.36 -9.13
CA VAL A 7 -28.81 1.99 -9.70
C VAL A 7 -27.96 3.21 -10.05
N ILE A 8 -28.57 4.32 -10.48
CA ILE A 8 -27.84 5.57 -10.80
C ILE A 8 -27.45 6.28 -9.50
N GLU A 9 -28.31 6.30 -8.48
CA GLU A 9 -27.92 6.80 -7.16
C GLU A 9 -26.80 5.97 -6.52
N GLU A 10 -26.84 4.65 -6.67
CA GLU A 10 -25.81 3.75 -6.18
C GLU A 10 -24.50 3.89 -6.97
N GLY A 11 -24.58 4.11 -8.29
CA GLY A 11 -23.43 4.42 -9.14
C GLY A 11 -22.79 5.75 -8.80
N ILE A 12 -23.59 6.80 -8.55
CA ILE A 12 -23.09 8.12 -8.12
C ILE A 12 -22.52 8.04 -6.70
N ARG A 13 -23.17 7.31 -5.78
CA ARG A 13 -22.61 7.06 -4.44
C ARG A 13 -21.28 6.34 -4.50
N THR A 14 -21.18 5.28 -5.30
CA THR A 14 -19.94 4.51 -5.47
C THR A 14 -18.83 5.36 -6.07
N ALA A 15 -19.13 6.17 -7.09
CA ALA A 15 -18.16 7.08 -7.70
C ALA A 15 -17.70 8.21 -6.77
N LEU A 16 -18.56 8.66 -5.84
CA LEU A 16 -18.19 9.66 -4.83
C LEU A 16 -17.42 9.05 -3.65
N ARG A 17 -17.65 7.77 -3.31
CA ARG A 17 -16.86 7.03 -2.30
C ARG A 17 -15.39 6.88 -2.70
N ASP A 18 -15.09 6.77 -3.99
CA ASP A 18 -13.71 6.73 -4.49
C ASP A 18 -12.90 8.02 -4.20
N VAL A 19 -13.56 9.11 -3.77
CA VAL A 19 -12.95 10.36 -3.30
C VAL A 19 -12.95 10.42 -1.77
N GLY A 20 -12.49 9.35 -1.10
CA GLY A 20 -12.37 9.28 0.35
C GLY A 20 -11.39 10.30 0.95
N ALA A 21 -11.62 10.69 2.20
CA ALA A 21 -10.73 11.58 2.96
C ALA A 21 -9.46 10.82 3.37
N ARG A 22 -8.28 11.38 3.06
CA ARG A 22 -6.98 10.84 3.49
C ARG A 22 -6.42 11.68 4.63
N LEU A 23 -6.39 11.11 5.83
CA LEU A 23 -6.01 11.83 7.04
C LEU A 23 -4.66 11.34 7.54
N GLN A 24 -3.64 12.20 7.56
CA GLN A 24 -2.37 11.88 8.18
C GLN A 24 -2.54 11.89 9.70
N ILE A 25 -2.64 10.70 10.30
CA ILE A 25 -2.87 10.56 11.75
C ILE A 25 -1.60 10.26 12.52
N ARG A 26 -0.54 9.85 11.81
CA ARG A 26 0.80 9.57 12.35
C ARG A 26 1.89 10.17 11.45
N PRO A 27 2.25 11.45 11.63
CA PRO A 27 3.22 12.13 10.78
C PRO A 27 4.69 11.84 11.14
N ALA A 28 5.04 11.76 12.44
CA ALA A 28 6.42 11.53 12.87
C ALA A 28 6.48 10.88 14.28
N ALA A 29 6.19 9.58 14.35
CA ALA A 29 6.10 8.79 15.60
C ALA A 29 5.28 9.46 16.73
N ASP A 30 4.21 10.13 16.33
CA ASP A 30 3.26 10.83 17.17
C ASP A 30 1.84 10.69 16.61
N ALA A 31 0.83 10.87 17.47
CA ALA A 31 -0.56 10.55 17.15
C ALA A 31 -1.46 11.79 17.17
N LEU A 32 -2.28 11.95 16.13
CA LEU A 32 -3.40 12.89 16.10
C LEU A 32 -4.69 12.29 16.71
N TYR A 33 -4.52 11.37 17.64
CA TYR A 33 -5.58 10.65 18.35
C TYR A 33 -5.07 10.20 19.72
N PRO A 34 -5.96 9.85 20.68
CA PRO A 34 -5.55 9.29 21.96
C PRO A 34 -4.85 7.95 21.76
N SER A 35 -3.52 7.94 21.81
CA SER A 35 -2.69 6.74 21.72
C SER A 35 -2.11 6.37 23.10
N ARG A 36 -2.00 5.07 23.36
CA ARG A 36 -1.26 4.54 24.51
C ARG A 36 0.20 4.20 24.16
N ILE A 37 0.53 4.20 22.87
CA ILE A 37 1.82 3.77 22.32
C ILE A 37 2.67 4.98 21.97
N GLU A 38 2.07 5.99 21.34
CA GLU A 38 2.75 7.19 20.85
C GLU A 38 2.29 8.45 21.58
N PRO A 39 3.16 9.47 21.70
CA PRO A 39 2.76 10.75 22.27
C PRO A 39 1.79 11.49 21.34
N TRP A 40 0.99 12.39 21.90
CA TRP A 40 0.19 13.33 21.12
C TRP A 40 1.06 14.16 20.18
N SER A 41 0.56 14.38 18.96
CA SER A 41 1.27 15.18 17.99
C SER A 41 1.30 16.66 18.35
N GLU A 42 2.46 17.29 18.12
CA GLU A 42 2.61 18.73 18.31
C GLU A 42 1.75 19.55 17.34
N TYR A 43 1.35 18.99 16.20
CA TYR A 43 0.52 19.70 15.21
C TYR A 43 -0.88 20.05 15.75
N LEU A 44 -1.33 19.40 16.83
CA LEU A 44 -2.61 19.72 17.47
C LEU A 44 -2.52 20.86 18.48
N THR A 45 -1.40 21.01 19.20
CA THR A 45 -1.31 21.88 20.38
C THR A 45 -0.06 22.75 20.47
N GLY A 46 0.85 22.62 19.51
CA GLY A 46 2.18 23.21 19.50
C GLY A 46 3.22 22.47 20.35
N VAL A 47 2.82 21.46 21.14
CA VAL A 47 3.72 20.73 22.06
C VAL A 47 3.48 19.23 21.97
N GLN A 48 4.51 18.45 21.63
CA GLN A 48 4.41 17.00 21.55
C GLN A 48 4.12 16.40 22.94
N GLY A 49 3.22 15.43 23.00
CA GLY A 49 2.78 14.78 24.22
C GLY A 49 1.70 15.53 25.00
N LYS A 50 1.38 16.78 24.64
CA LYS A 50 0.27 17.51 25.24
C LYS A 50 -1.05 17.06 24.61
N ALA A 51 -1.94 16.54 25.46
CA ALA A 51 -3.23 16.01 25.02
C ALA A 51 -4.14 17.08 24.42
N SER A 52 -4.88 16.70 23.38
CA SER A 52 -6.04 17.45 22.90
C SER A 52 -7.19 17.34 23.90
N SER A 53 -8.12 18.30 23.89
CA SER A 53 -9.34 18.26 24.71
C SER A 53 -10.39 17.27 24.20
N PHE A 54 -10.20 16.73 22.99
CA PHE A 54 -11.09 15.76 22.34
C PHE A 54 -10.27 14.78 21.49
N ASP A 55 -10.91 13.70 21.04
CA ASP A 55 -10.34 12.74 20.08
C ASP A 55 -10.58 13.22 18.64
N PRO A 56 -9.54 13.72 17.93
CA PRO A 56 -9.72 14.26 16.59
C PRO A 56 -10.08 13.19 15.56
N LEU A 57 -9.49 12.00 15.67
CA LEU A 57 -9.73 10.91 14.73
C LEU A 57 -11.18 10.40 14.84
N ALA A 58 -11.66 10.16 16.06
CA ALA A 58 -13.05 9.77 16.26
C ALA A 58 -14.04 10.83 15.72
N TYR A 59 -13.73 12.12 15.93
CA TYR A 59 -14.54 13.21 15.39
C TYR A 59 -14.53 13.25 13.86
N TRP A 60 -13.36 13.14 13.23
CA TRP A 60 -13.24 13.13 11.76
C TRP A 60 -13.98 11.96 11.12
N ILE A 61 -13.90 10.77 11.72
CA ILE A 61 -14.63 9.59 11.27
C ILE A 61 -16.13 9.83 11.35
N ALA A 62 -16.64 10.28 12.50
CA ALA A 62 -18.06 10.54 12.69
C ALA A 62 -18.61 11.57 11.68
N GLU A 63 -17.88 12.67 11.47
CA GLU A 63 -18.29 13.71 10.51
C GLU A 63 -18.21 13.24 9.06
N ALA A 64 -17.19 12.46 8.69
CA ALA A 64 -17.05 11.93 7.33
C ALA A 64 -18.14 10.90 7.01
N HIS A 65 -18.37 9.95 7.92
CA HIS A 65 -19.39 8.92 7.77
C HIS A 65 -20.81 9.50 7.73
N ALA A 66 -21.09 10.56 8.52
CA ALA A 66 -22.35 11.29 8.44
C ALA A 66 -22.62 11.91 7.05
N ARG A 67 -21.59 12.05 6.22
CA ARG A 67 -21.65 12.57 4.85
C ARG A 67 -21.37 11.50 3.80
N ALA A 68 -21.32 10.22 4.20
CA ALA A 68 -20.97 9.09 3.34
C ALA A 68 -19.60 9.25 2.64
N ILE A 69 -18.62 9.79 3.36
CA ILE A 69 -17.23 9.90 2.92
C ILE A 69 -16.42 8.83 3.64
N ASP A 70 -15.72 8.00 2.87
CA ASP A 70 -14.84 6.97 3.40
C ASP A 70 -13.58 7.63 3.99
N VAL A 71 -13.11 7.14 5.14
CA VAL A 71 -11.95 7.66 5.86
C VAL A 71 -10.81 6.69 5.76
N HIS A 72 -9.77 7.10 5.03
CA HIS A 72 -8.53 6.37 4.97
C HIS A 72 -7.47 7.09 5.81
N VAL A 73 -6.88 6.37 6.75
CA VAL A 73 -5.85 6.91 7.63
C VAL A 73 -4.47 6.69 7.02
N TRP A 74 -3.62 7.71 7.14
CA TRP A 74 -2.27 7.72 6.58
C TRP A 74 -1.23 7.74 7.71
N PHE A 75 -0.29 6.79 7.61
CA PHE A 75 0.83 6.64 8.51
C PHE A 75 2.14 6.86 7.77
N ASN A 76 3.05 7.63 8.38
CA ASN A 76 4.46 7.50 8.08
C ASN A 76 5.05 6.41 8.99
N PRO A 77 5.50 5.26 8.48
CA PRO A 77 5.85 4.10 9.30
C PRO A 77 7.18 4.27 10.06
N PHE A 78 8.16 4.96 9.49
CA PHE A 78 9.52 4.98 10.05
C PHE A 78 10.03 6.38 10.39
N ARG A 79 9.43 7.46 9.92
CA ARG A 79 9.81 8.80 10.39
C ARG A 79 9.49 8.94 11.87
N ALA A 80 10.53 9.21 12.66
CA ALA A 80 10.41 9.47 14.09
C ALA A 80 10.44 10.97 14.41
N ARG A 81 11.15 11.78 13.64
CA ARG A 81 11.16 13.24 13.85
C ARG A 81 11.55 14.00 12.59
N HIS A 82 10.85 15.10 12.34
CA HIS A 82 11.18 16.05 11.29
C HIS A 82 12.10 17.16 11.83
N PRO A 83 13.10 17.65 11.07
CA PRO A 83 13.99 18.74 11.51
C PRO A 83 13.25 20.04 11.85
N ASP A 84 12.13 20.31 11.16
CA ASP A 84 11.33 21.52 11.41
C ASP A 84 10.47 21.48 12.67
N ALA A 85 10.51 20.38 13.43
CA ALA A 85 9.66 20.23 14.60
C ALA A 85 9.92 21.33 15.64
N LYS A 86 8.84 21.85 16.25
CA LYS A 86 8.88 23.08 17.05
C LYS A 86 8.96 22.85 18.56
N SER A 87 8.64 21.66 19.02
CA SER A 87 8.74 21.29 20.44
C SER A 87 9.84 20.24 20.68
N PRO A 88 10.33 20.08 21.92
CA PRO A 88 11.20 18.93 22.23
C PRO A 88 10.40 17.63 22.17
N ASN A 89 11.12 16.50 22.01
CA ASN A 89 10.50 15.18 22.10
C ASN A 89 9.85 14.99 23.47
N SER A 90 8.64 14.44 23.48
CA SER A 90 8.00 13.97 24.72
C SER A 90 8.86 12.91 25.38
N ALA A 91 8.86 12.83 26.71
CA ALA A 91 9.56 11.77 27.45
C ALA A 91 9.09 10.34 27.08
N LYS A 92 7.88 10.22 26.49
CA LYS A 92 7.31 8.95 26.00
C LYS A 92 7.61 8.67 24.52
N HIS A 93 8.25 9.60 23.82
CA HIS A 93 8.57 9.46 22.40
C HIS A 93 9.56 8.32 22.17
N ILE A 94 9.45 7.62 21.04
CA ILE A 94 10.27 6.42 20.76
C ILE A 94 11.78 6.72 20.80
N ALA A 95 12.20 7.88 20.29
CA ALA A 95 13.60 8.32 20.35
C ALA A 95 14.09 8.63 21.78
N SER A 96 13.19 8.83 22.74
CA SER A 96 13.52 9.05 24.15
C SER A 96 13.55 7.75 24.94
N VAL A 97 12.63 6.81 24.65
CA VAL A 97 12.50 5.55 25.41
C VAL A 97 13.32 4.40 24.82
N ARG A 98 13.56 4.40 23.51
CA ARG A 98 14.30 3.38 22.76
C ARG A 98 15.21 4.05 21.71
N PRO A 99 16.22 4.83 22.15
CA PRO A 99 17.16 5.47 21.23
C PRO A 99 17.94 4.46 20.39
N ASP A 100 18.07 3.22 20.86
CA ASP A 100 18.68 2.10 20.13
C ASP A 100 17.95 1.74 18.82
N LEU A 101 16.66 2.05 18.71
CA LEU A 101 15.86 1.80 17.50
C LEU A 101 15.88 2.97 16.50
N VAL A 102 16.54 4.08 16.85
CA VAL A 102 16.46 5.34 16.09
C VAL A 102 17.81 5.69 15.47
N ARG A 103 17.76 6.23 14.25
CA ARG A 103 18.91 6.73 13.49
C ARG A 103 18.70 8.20 13.14
N SER A 104 19.76 8.98 13.32
CA SER A 104 19.81 10.35 12.82
C SER A 104 20.32 10.33 11.38
N TYR A 105 19.54 10.87 10.46
CA TYR A 105 19.89 10.88 9.04
C TYR A 105 19.27 12.08 8.33
N ALA A 106 20.10 12.87 7.62
CA ALA A 106 19.65 14.09 6.92
C ALA A 106 18.84 15.06 7.82
N GLY A 107 19.28 15.26 9.07
CA GLY A 107 18.59 16.11 10.06
C GLY A 107 17.27 15.53 10.61
N HIS A 108 16.82 14.38 10.11
CA HIS A 108 15.64 13.68 10.61
C HIS A 108 16.03 12.61 11.63
N LEU A 109 15.04 12.18 12.41
CA LEU A 109 15.12 10.92 13.15
C LEU A 109 14.25 9.87 12.46
N TRP A 110 14.80 8.68 12.30
CA TRP A 110 14.16 7.53 11.67
C TRP A 110 14.19 6.33 12.59
N LEU A 111 13.10 5.59 12.68
CA LEU A 111 13.12 4.21 13.14
C LEU A 111 13.87 3.37 12.11
N ASP A 112 14.84 2.59 12.57
CA ASP A 112 15.61 1.70 11.70
C ASP A 112 14.71 0.56 11.19
N PRO A 113 14.37 0.49 9.89
CA PRO A 113 13.48 -0.56 9.38
C PRO A 113 14.10 -1.96 9.46
N GLY A 114 15.43 -2.05 9.53
CA GLY A 114 16.17 -3.29 9.73
C GLY A 114 15.95 -3.90 11.11
N GLU A 115 15.65 -3.07 12.12
CA GLU A 115 15.38 -3.53 13.49
C GLU A 115 14.00 -4.20 13.60
N PRO A 116 13.91 -5.48 14.02
CA PRO A 116 12.63 -6.18 14.17
C PRO A 116 11.66 -5.47 15.12
N GLU A 117 12.18 -4.90 16.20
CA GLU A 117 11.35 -4.20 17.20
C GLU A 117 10.85 -2.83 16.69
N ALA A 118 11.57 -2.18 15.78
CA ALA A 118 11.09 -0.97 15.11
C ALA A 118 9.91 -1.29 14.19
N ARG A 119 10.00 -2.36 13.39
CA ARG A 119 8.86 -2.86 12.58
C ARG A 119 7.68 -3.26 13.47
N ALA A 120 7.93 -3.98 14.55
CA ALA A 120 6.90 -4.39 15.50
C ALA A 120 6.23 -3.18 16.17
N HIS A 121 6.98 -2.14 16.50
CA HIS A 121 6.43 -0.90 17.05
C HIS A 121 5.43 -0.25 16.07
N SER A 122 5.83 -0.04 14.82
CA SER A 122 4.95 0.57 13.81
C SER A 122 3.70 -0.29 13.55
N LEU A 123 3.84 -1.62 13.51
CA LEU A 123 2.70 -2.54 13.40
C LEU A 123 1.75 -2.42 14.59
N ARG A 124 2.25 -2.36 15.84
CA ARG A 124 1.39 -2.18 17.03
C ARG A 124 0.59 -0.87 16.98
N VAL A 125 1.17 0.20 16.45
CA VAL A 125 0.47 1.48 16.28
C VAL A 125 -0.65 1.37 15.25
N ILE A 126 -0.38 0.73 14.10
CA ILE A 126 -1.38 0.51 13.05
C ILE A 126 -2.51 -0.39 13.56
N GLU A 127 -2.16 -1.48 14.25
CA GLU A 127 -3.12 -2.41 14.86
C GLU A 127 -3.99 -1.74 15.92
N ASP A 128 -3.43 -0.85 16.74
CA ASP A 128 -4.20 -0.10 17.73
C ASP A 128 -5.30 0.74 17.07
N VAL A 129 -5.00 1.38 15.93
CA VAL A 129 -5.99 2.15 15.18
C VAL A 129 -7.04 1.23 14.55
N LEU A 130 -6.62 0.17 13.86
CA LEU A 130 -7.51 -0.80 13.23
C LEU A 130 -8.50 -1.44 14.22
N ARG A 131 -8.11 -1.59 15.49
CA ARG A 131 -8.96 -2.20 16.53
C ARG A 131 -9.93 -1.22 17.17
N ARG A 132 -9.66 0.08 17.13
CA ARG A 132 -10.38 1.09 17.91
C ARG A 132 -11.22 2.05 17.10
N TYR A 133 -10.95 2.20 15.81
CA TYR A 133 -11.61 3.17 14.96
C TYR A 133 -12.24 2.49 13.75
N ASP A 134 -13.43 2.96 13.37
CA ASP A 134 -14.16 2.53 12.18
C ASP A 134 -13.60 3.26 10.95
N ILE A 135 -12.46 2.76 10.44
CA ILE A 135 -11.77 3.32 9.29
C ILE A 135 -12.01 2.46 8.06
N ASP A 136 -12.05 3.10 6.88
CA ASP A 136 -12.36 2.45 5.61
C ASP A 136 -11.09 2.02 4.86
N GLY A 137 -9.93 2.59 5.23
CA GLY A 137 -8.65 2.17 4.64
C GLY A 137 -7.41 2.66 5.38
N VAL A 138 -6.28 2.06 5.03
CA VAL A 138 -4.95 2.42 5.53
C VAL A 138 -4.05 2.77 4.35
N HIS A 139 -3.40 3.93 4.43
CA HIS A 139 -2.36 4.36 3.49
C HIS A 139 -1.03 4.42 4.21
N PHE A 140 0.01 3.93 3.53
CA PHE A 140 1.38 4.17 3.93
C PHE A 140 1.99 5.24 3.05
N ASP A 141 2.79 6.08 3.69
CA ASP A 141 3.65 7.02 2.98
C ASP A 141 4.71 6.29 2.14
N ASP A 142 5.36 7.02 1.24
CA ASP A 142 6.49 6.50 0.43
C ASP A 142 7.84 6.52 1.18
N TYR A 143 7.87 7.00 2.44
CA TYR A 143 9.06 7.04 3.29
C TYR A 143 9.30 5.71 4.01
N PHE A 144 10.01 4.80 3.34
CA PHE A 144 10.55 3.57 3.93
C PHE A 144 11.98 3.81 4.43
N TYR A 145 12.97 3.40 3.65
CA TYR A 145 14.35 3.85 3.83
C TYR A 145 14.51 5.25 3.22
N PRO A 146 15.19 6.19 3.90
CA PRO A 146 15.48 7.48 3.31
C PRO A 146 16.43 7.32 2.12
N TYR A 147 16.22 8.15 1.10
CA TYR A 147 17.13 8.19 -0.04
C TYR A 147 18.52 8.63 0.40
N PRO A 148 19.57 8.04 -0.20
CA PRO A 148 20.93 8.47 0.05
C PRO A 148 21.12 9.96 -0.21
N ILE A 149 21.72 10.66 0.75
CA ILE A 149 22.04 12.08 0.62
C ILE A 149 23.44 12.25 0.04
N ASN A 150 23.60 13.31 -0.72
CA ASN A 150 24.92 13.80 -1.10
C ASN A 150 25.48 14.61 0.06
N ASP A 151 26.64 14.21 0.59
CA ASP A 151 27.47 14.97 1.56
C ASP A 151 27.57 16.47 1.22
N ALA A 152 27.52 16.82 -0.07
CA ALA A 152 27.67 18.17 -0.58
C ALA A 152 26.54 19.17 -0.21
N LEU A 153 25.52 18.75 0.54
CA LEU A 153 24.47 19.61 1.08
C LEU A 153 24.50 19.54 2.61
N ASP A 154 25.37 20.34 3.26
CA ASP A 154 24.98 21.43 4.18
C ASP A 154 26.20 21.99 4.97
N ASP A 155 27.06 22.80 4.34
CA ASP A 155 27.97 23.71 5.05
C ASP A 155 27.25 25.05 5.34
N GLY A 156 26.04 25.02 5.93
CA GLY A 156 25.32 26.22 6.36
C GLY A 156 25.03 27.30 5.28
N PRO A 157 24.34 28.38 5.65
CA PRO A 157 23.99 29.43 4.70
C PRO A 157 25.21 30.33 4.46
N GLY A 158 26.02 30.08 3.41
CA GLY A 158 27.01 31.09 3.04
C GLY A 158 28.15 30.83 2.06
N THR A 159 28.37 29.64 1.49
CA THR A 159 29.56 29.45 0.62
C THR A 159 29.24 28.78 -0.72
N LYS A 160 29.12 29.60 -1.77
CA LYS A 160 29.18 29.16 -3.17
C LYS A 160 30.64 28.90 -3.56
N GLY A 161 31.09 27.66 -3.39
CA GLY A 161 32.37 27.19 -3.92
C GLY A 161 32.20 26.66 -5.35
N THR A 162 32.90 27.24 -6.31
CA THR A 162 33.05 26.73 -7.68
C THR A 162 34.08 25.60 -7.69
N GLY A 163 33.60 24.36 -7.68
CA GLY A 163 34.40 23.15 -7.90
C GLY A 163 33.48 21.95 -8.03
N GLU A 164 33.81 21.00 -8.92
CA GLU A 164 33.13 19.71 -9.00
C GLU A 164 33.27 18.97 -7.65
N LYS A 165 32.26 19.09 -6.79
CA LYS A 165 32.18 18.32 -5.56
C LYS A 165 31.87 16.87 -5.96
N LYS A 166 32.83 15.97 -5.74
CA LYS A 166 32.61 14.52 -5.83
C LYS A 166 31.49 14.18 -4.85
N GLN A 167 30.31 13.86 -5.37
CA GLN A 167 29.15 13.46 -4.58
C GLN A 167 29.51 12.18 -3.84
N VAL A 168 29.70 12.26 -2.53
CA VAL A 168 29.80 11.09 -1.67
C VAL A 168 28.38 10.81 -1.20
N GLU A 169 27.83 9.72 -1.71
CA GLU A 169 26.55 9.18 -1.29
C GLU A 169 26.71 8.65 0.14
N LEU A 170 26.05 9.28 1.10
CA LEU A 170 26.06 8.85 2.49
C LEU A 170 24.93 7.82 2.69
N PRO A 171 25.24 6.53 2.93
CA PRO A 171 24.21 5.54 3.16
C PRO A 171 23.50 5.77 4.50
N PHE A 172 22.30 5.22 4.63
CA PHE A 172 21.61 5.18 5.91
C PHE A 172 22.40 4.33 6.92
N PRO A 173 22.51 4.73 8.20
CA PRO A 173 23.38 4.05 9.16
C PRO A 173 22.68 2.83 9.80
N ASP A 174 22.42 1.79 9.01
CA ASP A 174 21.82 0.52 9.45
C ASP A 174 22.78 -0.68 9.40
N ASP A 175 24.09 -0.45 9.33
CA ASP A 175 25.11 -1.52 9.23
C ASP A 175 24.95 -2.63 10.29
N ALA A 176 24.55 -2.25 11.51
CA ALA A 176 24.34 -3.18 12.62
C ALA A 176 23.14 -4.10 12.38
N SER A 177 21.98 -3.53 12.04
CA SER A 177 20.76 -4.30 11.79
C SER A 177 20.86 -5.10 10.49
N TRP A 178 21.56 -4.56 9.48
CA TRP A 178 21.91 -5.27 8.25
C TRP A 178 22.79 -6.49 8.50
N LYS A 179 23.81 -6.36 9.35
CA LYS A 179 24.67 -7.49 9.72
C LYS A 179 23.87 -8.58 10.42
N THR A 180 23.04 -8.21 11.40
CA THR A 180 22.15 -9.18 12.07
C THR A 180 21.24 -9.88 11.07
N TYR A 181 20.64 -9.15 10.12
CA TYR A 181 19.83 -9.74 9.07
C TYR A 181 20.61 -10.75 8.21
N CYS A 182 21.84 -10.43 7.81
CA CYS A 182 22.70 -11.33 7.05
C CYS A 182 23.09 -12.58 7.85
N ASP A 183 23.36 -12.43 9.14
CA ASP A 183 23.73 -13.53 10.03
C ASP A 183 22.53 -14.46 10.31
N GLU A 184 21.32 -13.91 10.44
CA GLU A 184 20.08 -14.66 10.67
C GLU A 184 19.49 -15.28 9.40
N THR A 185 19.80 -14.73 8.21
CA THR A 185 19.24 -15.14 6.92
C THR A 185 20.36 -15.54 5.96
N PRO A 186 20.88 -16.78 6.01
CA PRO A 186 22.07 -17.18 5.26
C PRO A 186 21.94 -17.13 3.74
N GLU A 187 20.71 -17.15 3.23
CA GLU A 187 20.38 -16.92 1.82
C GLU A 187 19.12 -16.05 1.78
N ALA A 188 19.20 -14.87 1.15
CA ALA A 188 18.01 -14.06 0.90
C ALA A 188 17.01 -14.88 0.09
N GLU A 189 16.03 -15.48 0.76
CA GLU A 189 14.99 -16.27 0.11
C GLU A 189 14.08 -15.29 -0.65
N ARG A 190 14.48 -14.93 -1.86
CA ARG A 190 13.80 -13.97 -2.75
C ARG A 190 12.32 -14.29 -2.98
N MET A 191 11.89 -15.53 -2.73
CA MET A 191 10.52 -15.99 -2.92
C MET A 191 10.29 -17.27 -2.10
N THR A 192 9.35 -17.24 -1.14
CA THR A 192 8.95 -18.42 -0.35
C THR A 192 8.39 -19.52 -1.25
N ARG A 193 8.36 -20.77 -0.76
CA ARG A 193 7.83 -21.90 -1.53
C ARG A 193 6.39 -21.68 -1.99
N GLU A 194 5.55 -21.11 -1.14
CA GLU A 194 4.15 -20.78 -1.40
C GLU A 194 4.05 -19.72 -2.49
N LEU A 195 4.88 -18.68 -2.40
CA LEU A 195 4.91 -17.61 -3.40
C LEU A 195 5.41 -18.12 -4.75
N ARG A 196 6.34 -19.07 -4.77
CA ARG A 196 6.77 -19.77 -6.01
C ARG A 196 5.63 -20.53 -6.67
N TRP A 197 4.82 -21.24 -5.88
CA TRP A 197 3.65 -21.95 -6.40
C TRP A 197 2.61 -21.00 -6.96
N GLN A 198 2.32 -19.91 -6.27
CA GLN A 198 1.40 -18.88 -6.75
C GLN A 198 1.88 -18.26 -8.06
N HIS A 199 3.16 -17.93 -8.17
CA HIS A 199 3.75 -17.42 -9.42
C HIS A 199 3.67 -18.46 -10.55
N GLY A 200 3.91 -19.74 -10.25
CA GLY A 200 3.76 -20.83 -11.21
C GLY A 200 2.33 -20.94 -11.73
N LEU A 201 1.32 -20.83 -10.84
CA LEU A 201 -0.10 -20.80 -11.20
C LEU A 201 -0.44 -19.59 -12.08
N VAL A 202 0.07 -18.41 -11.76
CA VAL A 202 -0.14 -17.20 -12.56
C VAL A 202 0.47 -17.37 -13.95
N MET A 203 1.71 -17.84 -14.05
CA MET A 203 2.39 -18.08 -15.34
C MET A 203 1.66 -19.11 -16.20
N LEU A 204 1.17 -20.20 -15.59
CA LEU A 204 0.37 -21.19 -16.29
C LEU A 204 -0.95 -20.59 -16.76
N SER A 205 -1.66 -19.87 -15.90
CA SER A 205 -2.95 -19.26 -16.24
C SER A 205 -2.83 -18.25 -17.38
N PHE A 206 -1.78 -17.40 -17.35
CA PHE A 206 -1.48 -16.45 -18.42
C PHE A 206 -1.15 -17.16 -19.73
N THR A 207 -0.32 -18.21 -19.68
CA THR A 207 0.03 -19.00 -20.87
C THR A 207 -1.21 -19.65 -21.48
N VAL A 208 -2.09 -20.22 -20.66
CA VAL A 208 -3.37 -20.81 -21.11
C VAL A 208 -4.27 -19.74 -21.73
N LEU A 209 -4.41 -18.57 -21.09
CA LEU A 209 -5.20 -17.46 -21.62
C LEU A 209 -4.69 -17.01 -22.99
N VAL A 210 -3.38 -16.81 -23.14
CA VAL A 210 -2.75 -16.43 -24.40
C VAL A 210 -2.96 -17.53 -25.44
N TYR A 211 -2.64 -18.78 -25.12
CA TYR A 211 -2.75 -19.89 -26.07
C TYR A 211 -4.19 -20.11 -26.54
N THR A 212 -5.16 -20.06 -25.64
CA THR A 212 -6.59 -20.21 -25.99
C THR A 212 -7.14 -18.99 -26.75
N GLY A 213 -6.77 -17.77 -26.37
CA GLY A 213 -7.17 -16.55 -27.09
C GLY A 213 -6.59 -16.50 -28.52
N PHE A 214 -5.33 -16.89 -28.70
CA PHE A 214 -4.73 -17.01 -30.03
C PHE A 214 -5.35 -18.15 -30.83
N ALA A 215 -5.71 -19.28 -30.20
CA ALA A 215 -6.41 -20.38 -30.87
C ALA A 215 -7.77 -19.95 -31.43
N LEU A 216 -8.52 -19.08 -30.71
CA LEU A 216 -9.77 -18.50 -31.22
C LEU A 216 -9.55 -17.54 -32.40
N THR A 217 -8.44 -16.82 -32.39
CA THR A 217 -8.09 -15.86 -33.46
C THR A 217 -7.59 -16.57 -34.72
N TYR A 218 -6.91 -17.71 -34.57
CA TYR A 218 -6.30 -18.46 -35.67
C TYR A 218 -6.71 -19.96 -35.64
N PRO A 219 -8.00 -20.28 -35.81
CA PRO A 219 -8.54 -21.62 -35.60
C PRO A 219 -7.99 -22.67 -36.57
N GLU A 220 -7.59 -22.25 -37.78
CA GLU A 220 -7.04 -23.11 -38.82
C GLU A 220 -5.57 -23.51 -38.56
N SER A 221 -4.95 -22.98 -37.51
CA SER A 221 -3.56 -23.30 -37.20
C SER A 221 -3.41 -24.73 -36.71
N TRP A 222 -2.37 -25.43 -37.17
CA TRP A 222 -2.08 -26.81 -36.78
C TRP A 222 -1.95 -26.98 -35.26
N TRP A 223 -1.45 -25.96 -34.57
CA TRP A 223 -1.28 -25.96 -33.11
C TRP A 223 -2.57 -25.65 -32.34
N ALA A 224 -3.62 -25.10 -32.96
CA ALA A 224 -4.93 -24.86 -32.34
C ALA A 224 -5.86 -26.10 -32.43
N SER A 225 -5.58 -26.99 -33.39
CA SER A 225 -6.38 -28.18 -33.68
C SER A 225 -6.65 -29.11 -32.47
N PRO A 226 -5.69 -29.40 -31.57
CA PRO A 226 -5.97 -30.25 -30.41
C PRO A 226 -7.02 -29.67 -29.45
N LEU A 227 -7.02 -28.35 -29.23
CA LEU A 227 -7.99 -27.66 -28.36
C LEU A 227 -9.40 -27.68 -28.95
N LEU A 228 -9.54 -27.31 -30.22
CA LEU A 228 -10.84 -27.22 -30.89
C LEU A 228 -11.48 -28.61 -31.11
N ARG A 229 -10.66 -29.66 -31.25
CA ARG A 229 -11.13 -31.05 -31.26
C ARG A 229 -11.71 -31.49 -29.90
N TRP A 230 -11.17 -30.99 -28.80
CA TRP A 230 -11.70 -31.25 -27.47
C TRP A 230 -13.07 -30.57 -27.28
N GLU A 231 -13.22 -29.29 -27.64
CA GLU A 231 -14.51 -28.59 -27.58
C GLU A 231 -15.59 -29.26 -28.42
N THR A 232 -15.25 -29.73 -29.62
CA THR A 232 -16.22 -30.41 -30.50
C THR A 232 -16.65 -31.78 -29.95
N GLN A 233 -15.81 -32.46 -29.16
CA GLN A 233 -16.16 -33.70 -28.46
C GLN A 233 -17.04 -33.46 -27.22
N LEU A 234 -16.87 -32.35 -26.49
CA LEU A 234 -17.74 -31.99 -25.36
C LEU A 234 -19.07 -31.36 -25.82
N GLY A 235 -19.05 -30.52 -26.86
CA GLY A 235 -20.23 -29.86 -27.42
C GLY A 235 -21.12 -30.77 -28.28
N SER A 236 -20.63 -31.93 -28.71
CA SER A 236 -21.45 -32.93 -29.43
C SER A 236 -22.39 -33.72 -28.51
N ALA A 237 -22.28 -33.59 -27.19
CA ALA A 237 -23.28 -34.12 -26.24
C ALA A 237 -24.58 -33.28 -26.18
N ALA A 238 -24.62 -32.10 -26.80
CA ALA A 238 -25.75 -31.16 -26.73
C ALA A 238 -26.46 -30.88 -28.08
N ARG A 239 -26.50 -31.84 -29.02
CA ARG A 239 -27.32 -31.70 -30.24
C ARG A 239 -28.68 -32.41 -30.11
N CYS A 240 -29.65 -31.54 -29.78
CA CYS A 240 -31.10 -31.62 -29.79
C CYS A 240 -31.74 -32.68 -30.74
N SER A 241 -32.62 -33.52 -30.18
CA SER A 241 -33.39 -34.59 -30.86
C SER A 241 -34.61 -34.11 -31.66
N ARG A 242 -34.71 -32.81 -32.01
CA ARG A 242 -35.83 -32.25 -32.79
C ARG A 242 -35.34 -31.60 -34.07
N CYS A 243 -35.14 -32.40 -35.11
CA CYS A 243 -35.21 -31.95 -36.50
C CYS A 243 -35.76 -33.11 -37.36
N SER A 244 -37.07 -33.32 -37.29
CA SER A 244 -37.82 -34.16 -38.22
C SER A 244 -39.00 -33.38 -38.80
N THR A 245 -38.74 -32.54 -39.81
CA THR A 245 -39.79 -32.08 -40.73
C THR A 245 -39.20 -31.72 -42.10
N GLY A 246 -39.41 -32.64 -43.05
CA GLY A 246 -39.79 -32.48 -44.46
C GLY A 246 -39.13 -31.43 -45.38
N PRO A 247 -38.85 -31.78 -46.66
CA PRO A 247 -38.31 -30.84 -47.63
C PRO A 247 -39.41 -29.90 -48.16
N ILE A 248 -39.19 -28.59 -48.04
CA ILE A 248 -40.01 -27.56 -48.70
C ILE A 248 -39.53 -27.42 -50.15
N ARG A 249 -40.36 -27.87 -51.10
CA ARG A 249 -40.21 -27.57 -52.54
C ARG A 249 -40.21 -26.05 -52.76
N ARG A 250 -39.23 -25.52 -53.50
CA ARG A 250 -39.34 -24.22 -54.18
C ARG A 250 -39.44 -24.46 -55.68
N SER A 251 -40.57 -24.07 -56.27
CA SER A 251 -40.71 -23.91 -57.72
C SER A 251 -40.25 -22.50 -58.10
N ILE A 252 -39.33 -22.40 -59.05
CA ILE A 252 -39.13 -21.20 -59.89
C ILE A 252 -38.85 -21.71 -61.31
N SER A 253 -39.63 -21.15 -62.26
CA SER A 253 -39.66 -21.32 -63.73
C SER A 253 -39.91 -22.73 -64.28
#